data_AF-A0A4D4JZJ3-F1
#
_entry.id   AF-A0A4D4JZJ3-F1
#
_cell.length_a   1.000
_cell.length_b   1.000
_cell.length_c   1.000
_cell.angle_alpha   90.00
_cell.angle_beta   90.00
_cell.angle_gamma   90.00
#
_symmetry.space_group_name_H-M   'P 1'
#
loop_
_entity.id
_entity.type
_entity.pdbx_description
1 polymer ?
#
loop_
_entity_poly.entity_id
_entity_poly.type
_entity_poly.pdbx_seq_one_letter_code
_entity_poly.pdbx_strand_id
1 'polypeptide(L)' 'MHPDDHFFHLGGDSLMGVHLIAGLKELTGQAVPSSVVFASATLGGMTREIQDWLAATEHEPEPLDHGSPVS' A
#
# COMPACT_ATOMS: atom_id res chain seq x y z
N MET A 1 3.10 6.33 20.24
CA MET A 1 3.50 5.62 19.02
C MET A 1 4.53 6.46 18.29
N HIS A 2 5.74 5.92 18.14
CA HIS A 2 6.86 6.48 17.38
C HIS A 2 6.99 5.73 16.03
N PRO A 3 7.48 6.37 14.96
CA PRO A 3 7.68 5.69 13.67
C PRO A 3 8.56 4.44 13.74
N ASP A 4 9.49 4.39 14.69
CA ASP A 4 10.36 3.24 14.91
C ASP A 4 9.73 2.15 15.79
N ASP A 5 8.52 2.38 16.32
CA ASP A 5 7.82 1.35 17.09
C ASP A 5 7.48 0.18 16.16
N HIS A 6 7.77 -1.02 16.65
CA HIS A 6 7.48 -2.24 15.92
C HIS A 6 6.00 -2.60 16.06
N PHE A 7 5.34 -2.91 14.94
CA PHE A 7 3.91 -3.24 14.90
C PHE A 7 3.53 -4.33 15.92
N PHE A 8 4.30 -5.41 15.97
CA PHE A 8 4.06 -6.53 16.88
C PHE A 8 4.35 -6.18 18.35
N HIS A 9 5.27 -5.26 18.62
CA HIS A 9 5.58 -4.83 20.00
C HIS A 9 4.50 -3.90 20.57
N LEU A 10 3.73 -3.23 19.71
CA LEU A 10 2.58 -2.43 20.09
C LEU A 10 1.30 -3.26 20.30
N GLY A 11 1.40 -4.60 20.22
CA GLY A 11 0.26 -5.51 20.32
C GLY A 11 -0.43 -5.79 18.99
N GLY A 12 0.19 -5.41 17.86
CA GLY A 12 -0.25 -5.82 16.54
C GLY A 12 -0.18 -7.35 16.39
N ASP A 13 -1.23 -7.95 15.88
CA ASP A 13 -1.29 -9.37 15.56
C ASP A 13 -1.78 -9.61 14.12
N SER A 14 -1.84 -10.88 13.71
CA SER A 14 -2.28 -11.25 12.36
C SER A 14 -3.71 -10.79 12.05
N LEU A 15 -4.60 -10.72 13.04
CA LEU A 15 -5.99 -10.28 12.85
C LEU A 15 -6.06 -8.77 12.67
N MET A 16 -5.33 -7.99 13.46
CA MET A 16 -5.14 -6.56 13.24
C MET A 16 -4.52 -6.28 11.87
N GLY A 17 -3.58 -7.13 11.44
CA GLY A 17 -3.01 -7.11 10.10
C GLY A 17 -4.05 -7.28 8.98
N VAL A 18 -4.95 -8.25 9.15
CA VAL A 18 -6.07 -8.46 8.22
C VAL A 18 -7.01 -7.25 8.20
N HIS A 19 -7.34 -6.69 9.37
CA HIS A 19 -8.18 -5.48 9.46
C HIS A 19 -7.51 -4.26 8.82
N LEU A 20 -6.21 -4.09 8.99
CA LEU A 20 -5.44 -3.03 8.35
C LEU A 20 -5.52 -3.13 6.82
N ILE A 21 -5.27 -4.33 6.26
CA ILE A 21 -5.33 -4.54 4.80
C ILE A 21 -6.74 -4.28 4.27
N ALA A 22 -7.78 -4.74 4.98
CA ALA A 22 -9.16 -4.47 4.60
C ALA A 22 -9.47 -2.96 4.62
N GLY A 23 -9.07 -2.25 5.67
CA GLY A 23 -9.27 -0.81 5.80
C GLY A 23 -8.51 0.00 4.73
N LEU A 24 -7.29 -0.41 4.37
CA LEU A 24 -6.54 0.22 3.27
C LEU A 24 -7.32 0.13 1.96
N LYS A 25 -7.90 -1.03 1.65
CA LYS A 25 -8.73 -1.20 0.45
C LYS A 25 -9.99 -0.34 0.49
N GLU A 26 -10.66 -0.25 1.62
CA GLU A 26 -11.86 0.59 1.78
C GLU A 26 -11.56 2.08 1.63
N LEU A 27 -10.41 2.54 2.14
CA LEU A 27 -10.02 3.96 2.11
C LEU A 27 -9.43 4.39 0.77
N THR A 28 -8.67 3.53 0.12
CA THR A 28 -7.90 3.88 -1.09
C THR A 28 -8.51 3.33 -2.38
N GLY A 29 -9.44 2.39 -2.28
CA GLY A 29 -9.95 1.61 -3.42
C GLY A 29 -8.96 0.56 -3.94
N GLN A 30 -7.72 0.54 -3.46
CA GLN A 30 -6.66 -0.33 -3.95
C GLN A 30 -6.39 -1.50 -3.01
N ALA A 31 -6.25 -2.70 -3.57
CA ALA A 31 -5.85 -3.88 -2.81
C ALA A 31 -4.32 -3.88 -2.59
N VAL A 32 -3.88 -3.48 -1.40
CA VAL A 32 -2.45 -3.52 -1.02
C VAL A 32 -2.08 -4.95 -0.55
N PRO A 33 -1.08 -5.62 -1.17
CA PRO A 33 -0.66 -6.95 -0.76
C PRO A 33 -0.08 -6.97 0.66
N SER A 34 -0.30 -8.05 1.40
CA SER A 34 0.28 -8.23 2.74
C SER A 34 1.82 -8.21 2.72
N SER A 35 2.45 -8.65 1.62
CA SER A 35 3.90 -8.58 1.43
C SER A 35 4.43 -7.15 1.43
N VAL A 36 3.62 -6.17 0.98
CA VAL A 36 3.96 -4.74 1.02
C VAL A 36 3.70 -4.18 2.41
N VAL A 37 2.52 -4.47 2.99
CA VAL A 37 2.14 -3.97 4.33
C VAL A 37 3.13 -4.40 5.40
N PHE A 38 3.68 -5.63 5.32
CA PHE A 38 4.64 -6.17 6.28
C PHE A 38 6.09 -6.19 5.78
N ALA A 39 6.41 -5.43 4.72
CA ALA A 39 7.78 -5.33 4.20
C ALA A 39 8.77 -4.71 5.21
N SER A 40 8.26 -3.92 6.17
CA SER A 40 9.01 -3.44 7.32
C SER A 40 8.33 -3.79 8.64
N ALA A 41 9.13 -3.97 9.69
CA ALA A 41 8.64 -4.25 11.03
C ALA A 41 8.22 -2.99 11.82
N THR A 42 8.66 -1.80 11.39
CA THR A 42 8.37 -0.52 12.06
C THR A 42 7.19 0.20 11.40
N LEU A 43 6.40 0.93 12.18
CA LEU A 43 5.24 1.68 11.66
C LEU A 43 5.61 2.66 10.54
N GLY A 44 6.75 3.35 10.68
CA GLY A 44 7.26 4.29 9.69
C GLY A 44 7.66 3.59 8.40
N GLY A 45 8.30 2.42 8.49
CA GLY A 45 8.64 1.63 7.32
C GLY A 45 7.41 1.07 6.62
N MET A 46 6.45 0.51 7.36
CA MET A 46 5.19 0.03 6.79
C MET A 46 4.45 1.13 6.03
N THR A 47 4.35 2.33 6.63
CA THR A 47 3.70 3.49 6.02
C THR A 47 4.34 3.87 4.70
N ARG A 48 5.68 3.89 4.66
CA ARG A 48 6.43 4.21 3.45
C ARG A 48 6.17 3.21 2.33
N GLU A 49 6.27 1.92 2.61
CA GLU A 49 6.05 0.86 1.62
C GLU A 49 4.62 0.89 1.05
N ILE A 50 3.63 1.17 1.90
CA ILE A 50 2.23 1.33 1.48
C ILE A 50 2.06 2.56 0.58
N GLN A 51 2.66 3.70 0.96
CA GLN A 51 2.58 4.94 0.16
C GLN A 51 3.24 4.77 -1.21
N ASP A 52 4.43 4.17 -1.25
CA ASP A 52 5.17 3.93 -2.49
C ASP A 52 4.37 2.99 -3.42
N TRP A 53 3.73 1.96 -2.87
CA TRP A 53 2.83 1.08 -3.63
C TRP A 53 1.61 1.81 -4.19
N LEU A 54 0.91 2.60 -3.36
CA LEU A 54 -0.29 3.31 -3.79
C LEU A 54 0.04 4.34 -4.88
N ALA A 55 1.12 5.11 -4.72
CA ALA A 55 1.58 6.07 -5.72
C ALA A 55 1.95 5.39 -7.05
N ALA A 56 2.56 4.20 -7.00
CA ALA A 56 2.86 3.42 -8.20
C ALA A 56 1.60 2.90 -8.91
N THR A 57 0.54 2.57 -8.15
CA THR A 57 -0.74 2.11 -8.73
C THR A 57 -1.60 3.24 -9.30
N GLU A 58 -1.46 4.48 -8.81
CA GLU A 58 -2.14 5.65 -9.39
C GLU A 58 -1.53 6.08 -10.73
N HIS A 59 -0.25 5.76 -10.96
CA HIS A 59 0.43 5.93 -12.25
C HIS A 59 0.31 4.66 -13.10
N GLU A 60 -0.91 4.23 -13.42
CA GLU A 60 -1.08 3.41 -14.63
C GLU A 60 -0.75 4.33 -15.82
N PRO A 61 0.27 4.03 -16.65
CA PRO A 61 0.62 4.89 -17.75
C PRO A 61 -0.61 5.00 -18.66
N GLU A 62 -1.12 6.23 -18.88
CA GLU A 62 -2.08 6.46 -19.95
C GLU A 62 -1.53 5.79 -21.21
N PRO A 63 -2.35 5.00 -21.94
CA PRO A 63 -1.91 4.44 -23.20
C PRO A 63 -1.46 5.61 -24.06
N LEU A 64 -0.17 5.64 -24.40
CA LEU A 64 0.37 6.58 -25.38
C LEU A 64 -0.57 6.51 -26.58
N ASP A 65 -1.25 7.61 -26.87
CA ASP A 65 -2.11 7.75 -28.04
C ASP A 65 -1.26 7.49 -29.29
N HIS A 66 -1.19 6.23 -29.70
CA HIS A 66 -0.73 5.82 -30.99
C HIS A 66 -1.87 6.17 -31.95
N GLY A 67 -1.93 7.46 -32.27
CA GLY A 67 -2.93 8.06 -33.13
C GLY A 67 -3.27 7.10 -34.26
N SER A 68 -4.49 6.59 -34.23
CA SER A 68 -4.99 5.76 -35.31
C SER A 68 -4.90 6.59 -36.59
N PRO A 69 -4.36 6.03 -37.69
CA PRO A 69 -4.19 6.79 -38.91
C PRO A 69 -5.57 7.23 -39.41
N VAL A 70 -5.74 8.55 -39.57
CA VAL A 70 -6.95 9.10 -40.18
C VAL A 70 -6.83 8.86 -41.69
N SER A 71 -7.52 7.81 -42.15
CA SER A 71 -7.87 7.41 -43.54
C SER A 71 -6.75 7.27 -44.58
#